data_AF-A0A1Q7HCL8-F1
#
_entry.id   AF-A0A1Q7HCL8-F1
#
_cell.length_a   1.000
_cell.length_b   1.000
_cell.length_c   1.000
_cell.angle_alpha   90.00
_cell.angle_beta   90.00
_cell.angle_gamma   90.00
#
_symmetry.space_group_name_H-M   'P 1'
#
loop_
_entity.id
_entity.type
_entity.pdbx_description
1 polymer ?
#
loop_
_entity_poly.entity_id
_entity_poly.type
_entity_poly.pdbx_seq_one_letter_code
_entity_poly.pdbx_strand_id
1 'polypeptide(L)'
;MNPVRVLLLSVLLFIAAFGAHEVMHLLVLYALGGHGSMIVRPWRLGLVDATIFSLHVQPDQPIGLGRQLLVNFLGPVLAAVPLAVLLVYVREPVVRLALWANVTILAFYALIEAGDLITESIYDLDLSILTTPEFNYGVPALIVLIATVIAFRHDTDVHVATG
;
A
#
# COMPACT_ATOMS: atom_id res chain seq x y z
N MET A 1 16.51 4.11 -19.17
CA MET A 1 16.24 4.01 -17.71
C MET A 1 16.10 2.53 -17.38
N ASN A 2 16.93 1.96 -16.50
CA ASN A 2 16.97 0.50 -16.31
C ASN A 2 15.67 -0.05 -15.65
N PRO A 3 14.84 -0.85 -16.34
CA PRO A 3 13.56 -1.33 -15.83
C PRO A 3 13.71 -2.35 -14.69
N VAL A 4 14.77 -3.18 -14.72
CA VAL A 4 15.05 -4.15 -13.66
C VAL A 4 15.34 -3.44 -12.34
N ARG A 5 16.10 -2.34 -12.38
CA ARG A 5 16.35 -1.53 -11.17
C ARG A 5 15.07 -0.91 -10.62
N VAL A 6 14.16 -0.43 -11.49
CA VAL A 6 12.86 0.12 -11.07
C VAL A 6 12.02 -0.97 -10.41
N LEU A 7 11.92 -2.16 -11.03
CA LEU A 7 11.19 -3.29 -10.48
C LEU A 7 11.69 -3.66 -9.08
N LEU A 8 13.00 -3.94 -8.97
CA LEU A 8 13.61 -4.35 -7.70
C LEU A 8 13.43 -3.31 -6.61
N LEU A 9 13.72 -2.04 -6.93
CA LEU A 9 13.59 -0.96 -5.94
C LEU A 9 12.12 -0.74 -5.53
N SER A 10 11.18 -0.85 -6.46
CA SER A 10 9.76 -0.72 -6.16
C SER A 10 9.28 -1.82 -5.21
N VAL A 11 9.71 -3.07 -5.43
CA VAL A 11 9.37 -4.21 -4.58
C VAL A 11 10.00 -4.08 -3.18
N LEU A 12 11.27 -3.68 -3.10
CA LEU A 12 11.95 -3.49 -1.81
C LEU A 12 11.31 -2.35 -1.00
N LEU A 13 11.00 -1.23 -1.65
CA LEU A 13 10.28 -0.13 -1.03
C LEU A 13 8.87 -0.54 -0.61
N PHE A 14 8.20 -1.40 -1.39
CA PHE A 14 6.86 -1.89 -1.03
C PHE A 14 6.87 -2.69 0.26
N ILE A 15 7.84 -3.59 0.44
CA ILE A 15 7.96 -4.38 1.68
C ILE A 15 8.16 -3.45 2.89
N ALA A 16 9.06 -2.46 2.77
CA ALA A 16 9.30 -1.49 3.83
C ALA A 16 8.09 -0.59 4.10
N ALA A 17 7.45 -0.09 3.04
CA ALA A 17 6.26 0.75 3.10
C ALA A 17 5.08 0.02 3.74
N PHE A 18 4.88 -1.26 3.38
CA PHE A 18 3.82 -2.11 3.93
C PHE A 18 4.01 -2.33 5.43
N GLY A 19 5.23 -2.63 5.88
CA GLY A 19 5.52 -2.72 7.32
C GLY A 19 5.33 -1.38 8.04
N ALA A 20 5.79 -0.27 7.45
CA ALA A 20 5.61 1.05 8.02
C ALA A 20 4.14 1.46 8.13
N HIS A 21 3.32 1.10 7.14
CA HIS A 21 1.88 1.28 7.11
C HIS A 21 1.22 0.65 8.36
N GLU A 22 1.50 -0.62 8.64
CA GLU A 22 0.95 -1.30 9.82
C GLU A 22 1.44 -0.67 11.14
N VAL A 23 2.70 -0.25 11.20
CA VAL A 23 3.22 0.48 12.37
C VAL A 23 2.47 1.80 12.56
N MET A 24 2.17 2.52 11.49
CA MET A 24 1.44 3.79 11.56
C MET A 24 0.00 3.59 12.04
N HIS A 25 -0.69 2.50 11.67
CA HIS A 25 -1.98 2.18 12.29
C HIS A 25 -1.90 2.09 13.80
N LEU A 26 -0.89 1.37 14.31
CA LEU A 26 -0.70 1.18 15.74
C LEU A 26 -0.41 2.51 16.44
N LEU A 27 0.41 3.35 15.84
CA LEU A 27 0.70 4.69 16.36
C LEU A 27 -0.53 5.58 16.39
N VAL A 28 -1.35 5.58 15.33
CA VAL A 28 -2.60 6.35 15.28
C VAL A 28 -3.59 5.82 16.33
N LEU A 29 -3.71 4.50 16.47
CA LEU A 29 -4.54 3.88 17.50
C LEU A 29 -4.16 4.38 18.90
N TYR A 30 -2.87 4.35 19.24
CA TYR A 30 -2.36 4.84 20.52
C TYR A 30 -2.54 6.36 20.68
N ALA A 31 -2.33 7.14 19.62
CA ALA A 31 -2.55 8.59 19.65
C ALA A 31 -4.02 8.97 19.89
N LEU A 32 -4.96 8.12 19.49
CA LEU A 32 -6.39 8.26 19.75
C LEU A 32 -6.83 7.70 21.11
N GLY A 33 -5.87 7.25 21.95
CA GLY A 33 -6.12 6.69 23.28
C GLY A 33 -6.61 5.24 23.27
N GLY A 34 -6.47 4.53 22.15
CA GLY A 34 -6.74 3.09 22.07
C GLY A 34 -5.54 2.25 22.53
N HIS A 35 -5.78 0.94 22.69
CA HIS A 35 -4.77 -0.07 22.93
C HIS A 35 -4.97 -1.23 21.97
N GLY A 36 -3.90 -1.97 21.69
CA GLY A 36 -3.88 -2.99 20.66
C GLY A 36 -2.48 -3.50 20.41
N SER A 37 -2.38 -4.46 19.50
CA SER A 37 -1.12 -5.07 19.10
C SER A 37 -1.10 -5.36 17.60
N MET A 38 0.11 -5.53 17.09
CA MET A 38 0.33 -6.02 15.74
C MET A 38 0.33 -7.55 15.78
N ILE A 39 -0.53 -8.16 14.98
CA ILE A 39 -0.71 -9.60 14.91
C ILE A 39 -0.44 -10.11 13.50
N VAL A 40 -0.09 -11.39 13.42
CA VAL A 40 -0.08 -12.12 12.15
C VAL A 40 -1.37 -12.92 12.08
N ARG A 41 -2.22 -12.63 11.09
CA ARG A 41 -3.50 -13.34 10.90
C ARG A 41 -3.48 -14.14 9.60
N PRO A 42 -4.14 -15.31 9.57
CA PRO A 42 -4.41 -16.00 8.32
C PRO A 42 -5.34 -15.14 7.45
N TRP A 43 -5.00 -15.04 6.16
CA TRP A 43 -5.79 -14.36 5.14
C TRP A 43 -6.07 -15.34 4.00
N ARG A 44 -7.32 -15.81 3.93
CA ARG A 44 -7.73 -16.80 2.95
C ARG A 44 -7.84 -16.16 1.57
N LEU A 45 -7.33 -16.85 0.56
CA LEU A 45 -7.47 -16.45 -0.84
C LEU A 45 -8.93 -16.66 -1.30
N GLY A 46 -9.42 -15.76 -2.14
CA GLY A 46 -10.76 -15.84 -2.73
C GLY A 46 -10.85 -16.73 -3.96
N LEU A 47 -9.76 -16.92 -4.71
CA LEU A 47 -9.72 -17.64 -5.98
C LEU A 47 -9.26 -19.10 -5.85
N VAL A 48 -8.45 -19.40 -4.85
CA VAL A 48 -7.90 -20.74 -4.62
C VAL A 48 -8.02 -21.11 -3.15
N ASP A 49 -8.15 -22.40 -2.85
CA ASP A 49 -8.25 -22.88 -1.47
C ASP A 49 -6.88 -22.92 -0.77
N ALA A 50 -6.33 -21.73 -0.55
CA ALA A 50 -5.10 -21.54 0.20
C ALA A 50 -5.20 -20.32 1.13
N THR A 51 -4.24 -20.21 2.03
CA THR A 51 -4.16 -19.14 3.01
C THR A 51 -2.75 -18.57 3.02
N ILE A 52 -2.66 -17.26 3.04
CA ILE A 52 -1.41 -16.53 3.26
C ILE A 52 -1.47 -15.84 4.63
N PHE A 53 -0.36 -15.29 5.09
CA PHE A 53 -0.31 -14.53 6.32
C PHE A 53 -0.31 -13.03 6.02
N SER A 54 -1.15 -12.28 6.74
CA SER A 54 -1.09 -10.82 6.75
C SER A 54 -0.67 -10.31 8.12
N LEU A 55 0.04 -9.19 8.10
CA LEU A 55 0.30 -8.38 9.27
C LEU A 55 -0.89 -7.44 9.44
N HIS A 56 -1.38 -7.27 10.66
CA HIS A 56 -2.50 -6.38 10.91
C HIS A 56 -2.46 -5.83 12.33
N VAL A 57 -2.87 -4.57 12.50
CA VAL A 57 -3.12 -4.00 13.83
C VAL A 57 -4.51 -4.37 14.32
N GLN A 58 -4.57 -5.03 15.47
CA GLN A 58 -5.81 -5.39 16.14
C GLN A 58 -5.98 -4.57 17.43
N PRO A 59 -7.05 -3.74 17.53
CA PRO A 59 -7.43 -3.11 18.79
C PRO A 59 -7.84 -4.14 19.85
N ASP A 60 -7.46 -3.92 21.11
CA ASP A 60 -7.84 -4.78 22.23
C ASP A 60 -9.34 -4.67 22.57
N GLN A 61 -9.94 -3.55 22.19
CA GLN A 61 -11.36 -3.26 22.37
C GLN A 61 -11.92 -2.61 21.10
N PRO A 62 -13.21 -2.80 20.79
CA PRO A 62 -13.84 -2.10 19.68
C PRO A 62 -13.67 -0.59 19.82
N ILE A 63 -13.09 0.04 18.80
CA ILE A 63 -13.01 1.50 18.71
C ILE A 63 -14.18 1.98 17.86
N GLY A 64 -14.86 3.04 18.30
CA GLY A 64 -16.01 3.57 17.56
C GLY A 64 -15.67 3.94 16.12
N LEU A 65 -16.68 3.90 15.24
CA LEU A 65 -16.54 4.05 13.78
C LEU A 65 -15.60 5.20 13.35
N GLY A 66 -15.77 6.39 13.93
CA GLY A 66 -14.94 7.54 13.57
C GLY A 66 -13.45 7.36 13.89
N ARG A 67 -13.12 6.67 15.00
CA ARG A 67 -11.72 6.34 15.33
C ARG A 67 -11.18 5.26 14.41
N GLN A 68 -11.97 4.22 14.13
CA GLN A 68 -11.58 3.18 13.18
C GLN A 68 -11.30 3.78 11.80
N LEU A 69 -12.14 4.70 11.32
CA LEU A 69 -11.95 5.39 10.05
C LEU A 69 -10.65 6.19 10.02
N LEU A 70 -10.32 6.91 11.10
CA LEU A 70 -9.06 7.64 11.21
C LEU A 70 -7.86 6.70 11.24
N VAL A 71 -7.93 5.58 11.98
CA VAL A 71 -6.87 4.57 11.99
C VAL A 71 -6.65 4.02 10.59
N ASN A 72 -7.70 3.50 9.94
CA ASN A 72 -7.66 2.92 8.59
C ASN A 72 -7.12 3.90 7.54
N PHE A 73 -7.55 5.17 7.58
CA PHE A 73 -7.09 6.16 6.61
C PHE A 73 -5.66 6.64 6.89
N LEU A 74 -5.35 6.97 8.14
CA LEU A 74 -4.09 7.63 8.48
C LEU A 74 -2.89 6.68 8.50
N GLY A 75 -3.06 5.38 8.73
CA GLY A 75 -1.97 4.41 8.69
C GLY A 75 -1.17 4.48 7.38
N PRO A 76 -1.81 4.20 6.21
CA PRO A 76 -1.15 4.28 4.92
C PRO A 76 -0.72 5.71 4.55
N VAL A 77 -1.53 6.73 4.87
CA VAL A 77 -1.20 8.14 4.57
C VAL A 77 0.09 8.58 5.26
N LEU A 78 0.22 8.30 6.56
CA LEU A 78 1.42 8.68 7.32
C LEU A 78 2.65 7.90 6.87
N ALA A 79 2.49 6.63 6.48
CA ALA A 79 3.57 5.86 5.88
C ALA A 79 4.01 6.41 4.51
N ALA A 80 3.11 7.06 3.77
CA ALA A 80 3.41 7.64 2.46
C ALA A 80 4.21 8.95 2.56
N VAL A 81 4.06 9.71 3.65
CA VAL A 81 4.72 11.02 3.85
C VAL A 81 6.24 10.97 3.60
N PRO A 82 7.04 10.10 4.25
CA PRO A 82 8.48 10.07 4.02
C PRO A 82 8.84 9.74 2.56
N LEU A 83 8.10 8.85 1.91
CA LEU A 83 8.33 8.51 0.50
C LEU A 83 7.96 9.66 -0.43
N ALA A 84 6.86 10.37 -0.17
CA ALA A 84 6.43 11.54 -0.91
C ALA A 84 7.44 12.69 -0.78
N VAL A 85 7.98 12.90 0.43
CA VAL A 85 9.07 13.86 0.67
C VAL A 85 10.29 13.48 -0.17
N LEU A 86 10.74 12.23 -0.11
CA LEU A 86 11.87 11.75 -0.92
C LEU A 86 11.60 11.91 -2.43
N LEU A 87 10.37 11.68 -2.87
CA LEU A 87 9.97 11.85 -4.27
C LEU A 87 10.14 13.29 -4.77
N VAL A 88 9.96 14.29 -3.90
CA VAL A 88 10.18 15.70 -4.26
C VAL A 88 11.68 16.00 -4.39
N TYR A 89 12.51 15.44 -3.50
CA TYR A 89 13.93 15.79 -3.42
C TYR A 89 14.84 14.97 -4.34
N VAL A 90 14.58 13.67 -4.51
CA VAL A 90 15.44 12.79 -5.30
C VAL A 90 15.29 13.10 -6.79
N ARG A 91 16.43 13.26 -7.48
CA ARG A 91 16.48 13.54 -8.92
C ARG A 91 16.74 12.29 -9.78
N GLU A 92 17.26 11.21 -9.20
CA GLU A 92 17.52 9.98 -9.94
C GLU A 92 16.20 9.37 -10.46
N PRO A 93 16.01 9.22 -11.78
CA PRO A 93 14.72 8.89 -12.38
C PRO A 93 14.22 7.50 -11.98
N VAL A 94 15.13 6.54 -11.84
CA VAL A 94 14.82 5.18 -11.36
C VAL A 94 14.21 5.22 -9.96
N VAL A 95 14.84 5.96 -9.05
CA VAL A 95 14.39 6.08 -7.65
C VAL A 95 13.07 6.84 -7.58
N ARG A 96 12.93 7.93 -8.34
CA ARG A 96 11.66 8.69 -8.41
C ARG A 96 10.50 7.81 -8.84
N LEU A 97 10.69 6.98 -9.87
CA LEU A 97 9.61 6.14 -10.37
C LEU A 97 9.22 5.03 -9.38
N ALA A 98 10.20 4.45 -8.69
CA ALA A 98 9.95 3.49 -7.61
C ALA A 98 9.26 4.13 -6.39
N LEU A 99 9.65 5.35 -6.01
CA LEU A 99 8.99 6.12 -4.95
C LEU A 99 7.57 6.49 -5.33
N TRP A 100 7.34 6.95 -6.57
CA TRP A 100 6.01 7.25 -7.09
C TRP A 100 5.10 6.02 -6.99
N ALA A 101 5.55 4.85 -7.44
CA ALA A 101 4.77 3.62 -7.37
C ALA A 101 4.33 3.31 -5.94
N ASN A 102 5.24 3.43 -4.96
CA ASN A 102 4.95 3.13 -3.57
C ASN A 102 4.06 4.17 -2.89
N VAL A 103 4.21 5.46 -3.22
CA VAL A 103 3.27 6.50 -2.77
C VAL A 103 1.87 6.23 -3.32
N THR A 104 1.76 5.84 -4.59
CA THR A 104 0.47 5.49 -5.20
C THR A 104 -0.16 4.25 -4.56
N ILE A 105 0.64 3.24 -4.21
CA ILE A 105 0.17 2.04 -3.50
C ILE A 105 -0.38 2.39 -2.12
N LEU A 106 0.33 3.21 -1.35
CA LEU A 106 -0.14 3.63 -0.03
C LEU A 106 -1.39 4.52 -0.11
N ALA A 107 -1.48 5.38 -1.12
CA ALA A 107 -2.69 6.14 -1.38
C ALA A 107 -3.88 5.23 -1.73
N PHE A 108 -3.64 4.15 -2.50
CA PHE A 108 -4.63 3.12 -2.76
C PHE A 108 -5.10 2.47 -1.45
N TYR A 109 -4.18 2.02 -0.57
CA TYR A 109 -4.55 1.42 0.71
C TYR A 109 -5.36 2.38 1.60
N ALA A 110 -4.94 3.65 1.70
CA ALA A 110 -5.69 4.66 2.46
C ALA A 110 -7.15 4.77 2.03
N LEU A 111 -7.40 4.75 0.71
CA LEU A 111 -8.75 4.87 0.16
C LEU A 111 -9.55 3.59 0.36
N ILE A 112 -8.93 2.42 0.17
CA ILE A 112 -9.60 1.13 0.20
C ILE A 112 -10.01 0.78 1.63
N GLU A 113 -9.13 0.99 2.62
CA GLU A 113 -9.39 0.61 4.01
C GLU A 113 -10.39 1.54 4.69
N ALA A 114 -10.39 2.82 4.34
CA ALA A 114 -11.40 3.77 4.78
C ALA A 114 -12.72 3.54 4.03
N GLY A 115 -12.65 3.28 2.73
CA GLY A 115 -13.79 3.05 1.86
C GLY A 115 -14.58 1.80 2.24
N ASP A 116 -13.89 0.69 2.46
CA ASP A 116 -14.48 -0.59 2.85
C ASP A 116 -15.29 -0.48 4.15
N LEU A 117 -14.70 0.16 5.17
CA LEU A 117 -15.38 0.44 6.43
C LEU A 117 -16.63 1.31 6.24
N ILE A 118 -16.57 2.33 5.38
CA ILE A 118 -17.71 3.19 5.08
C ILE A 118 -18.80 2.40 4.35
N THR A 119 -18.45 1.61 3.34
CA THR A 119 -19.41 0.82 2.56
C THR A 119 -20.11 -0.21 3.42
N GLU A 120 -19.38 -0.90 4.29
CA GLU A 120 -19.94 -1.88 5.21
C GLU A 120 -20.81 -1.19 6.28
N SER A 121 -20.28 -0.16 6.95
CA SER A 121 -20.93 0.42 8.14
C SER A 121 -22.10 1.36 7.82
N ILE A 122 -22.07 2.06 6.67
CA ILE A 122 -23.08 3.07 6.31
C ILE A 122 -24.07 2.51 5.28
N TYR A 123 -23.58 1.72 4.32
CA TYR A 123 -24.38 1.27 3.19
C TYR A 123 -24.80 -0.20 3.28
N ASP A 124 -24.33 -0.95 4.29
CA ASP A 124 -24.59 -2.39 4.47
C ASP A 124 -24.21 -3.20 3.21
N LEU A 125 -23.17 -2.74 2.51
CA LEU A 125 -22.64 -3.37 1.30
C LEU A 125 -21.32 -4.06 1.65
N ASP A 126 -21.35 -5.39 1.75
CA ASP A 126 -20.15 -6.22 1.81
C ASP A 126 -19.53 -6.33 0.41
N LEU A 127 -18.51 -5.51 0.16
CA LEU A 127 -17.70 -5.57 -1.03
C LEU A 127 -16.47 -6.46 -0.83
N SER A 128 -16.67 -7.68 -0.34
CA SER A 128 -15.62 -8.69 -0.07
C SER A 128 -14.44 -8.76 -1.05
N ILE A 129 -14.64 -8.47 -2.35
CA ILE A 129 -13.54 -8.38 -3.33
C ILE A 129 -12.46 -7.35 -2.92
N LEU A 130 -12.87 -6.22 -2.34
CA LEU A 130 -12.03 -5.14 -1.85
C LEU A 130 -11.08 -5.60 -0.75
N THR A 131 -11.45 -6.62 0.01
CA THR A 131 -10.67 -7.17 1.12
C THR A 131 -10.03 -8.52 0.78
N THR A 132 -10.13 -8.99 -0.46
CA THR A 132 -9.41 -10.20 -0.90
C THR A 132 -7.91 -9.94 -1.03
N PRO A 133 -7.05 -10.92 -0.67
CA PRO A 133 -5.62 -10.77 -0.89
C PRO A 133 -5.27 -10.55 -2.37
N GLU A 134 -5.99 -11.20 -3.28
CA GLU A 134 -5.74 -11.11 -4.71
C GLU A 134 -5.89 -9.68 -5.24
N PHE A 135 -6.93 -8.97 -4.78
CA PHE A 135 -7.11 -7.57 -5.14
C PHE A 135 -6.07 -6.68 -4.46
N ASN A 136 -5.84 -6.89 -3.16
CA ASN A 136 -4.93 -6.08 -2.35
C ASN A 136 -3.46 -6.22 -2.74
N TYR A 137 -3.03 -7.37 -3.28
CA TYR A 137 -1.68 -7.54 -3.83
C TYR A 137 -1.62 -7.33 -5.35
N GLY A 138 -2.72 -7.62 -6.05
CA GLY A 138 -2.83 -7.48 -7.50
C GLY A 138 -2.73 -6.02 -7.96
N VAL A 139 -3.43 -5.09 -7.29
CA VAL A 139 -3.37 -3.67 -7.63
C VAL A 139 -1.97 -3.09 -7.39
N PRO A 140 -1.30 -3.33 -6.25
CA PRO A 140 0.10 -2.93 -6.07
C PRO A 140 1.06 -3.55 -7.09
N ALA A 141 0.92 -4.84 -7.39
CA ALA A 141 1.71 -5.49 -8.43
C ALA A 141 1.52 -4.80 -9.79
N LEU A 142 0.27 -4.47 -10.16
CA LEU A 142 -0.04 -3.74 -11.38
C LEU A 142 0.63 -2.35 -11.40
N ILE A 143 0.61 -1.60 -10.30
CA ILE A 143 1.27 -0.29 -10.19
C ILE A 143 2.78 -0.43 -10.41
N VAL A 144 3.42 -1.43 -9.79
CA VAL A 144 4.85 -1.73 -9.99
C VAL A 144 5.15 -2.11 -11.44
N LEU A 145 4.29 -2.91 -12.07
CA LEU A 145 4.42 -3.28 -13.48
C LEU A 145 4.28 -2.06 -14.40
N ILE A 146 3.33 -1.16 -14.14
CA ILE A 146 3.18 0.09 -14.89
C ILE A 146 4.46 0.93 -14.78
N ALA A 147 4.99 1.12 -13.58
CA ALA A 147 6.27 1.82 -13.37
C ALA A 147 7.41 1.16 -14.16
N THR A 148 7.48 -0.18 -14.15
CA THR A 148 8.50 -0.94 -14.87
C THR A 148 8.35 -0.78 -16.39
N VAL A 149 7.12 -0.79 -16.92
CA VAL A 149 6.84 -0.59 -18.35
C VAL A 149 7.19 0.83 -18.80
N ILE A 150 6.90 1.85 -17.97
CA ILE A 150 7.31 3.23 -18.24
C ILE A 150 8.84 3.31 -18.37
N ALA A 151 9.58 2.64 -17.46
CA ALA A 151 11.03 2.57 -17.54
C ALA A 151 11.55 1.87 -18.79
N PHE A 152 10.93 0.75 -19.15
CA PHE A 152 11.27 0.00 -20.35
C PHE A 152 11.11 0.85 -21.62
N ARG A 153 9.97 1.54 -21.78
CA ARG A 153 9.72 2.42 -22.94
C ARG A 153 10.74 3.55 -23.04
N HIS A 154 11.05 4.20 -21.92
CA HIS A 154 12.09 5.23 -21.90
C HIS A 154 13.46 4.69 -22.30
N ASP A 155 13.79 3.44 -21.94
CA ASP A 155 15.06 2.83 -22.33
C ASP A 155 15.13 2.56 -23.84
N THR A 156 14.05 2.02 -24.43
CA THR A 156 13.98 1.73 -25.86
C THR A 156 14.05 3.00 -26.71
N ASP A 157 13.33 4.06 -26.32
CA ASP A 157 13.29 5.32 -27.09
C ASP A 157 14.66 5.99 -27.16
N VAL A 158 15.45 5.91 -26.07
CA VAL A 158 16.82 6.44 -26.04
C VAL A 158 17.74 5.65 -26.99
N HIS A 159 17.65 4.32 -27.02
CA HIS A 159 18.47 3.51 -27.90
C HIS A 159 18.17 3.75 -29.39
N VAL A 160 16.90 3.92 -29.76
CA VAL A 160 16.48 4.22 -31.14
C VAL A 160 16.97 5.60 -31.59
N ALA A 161 17.00 6.60 -30.69
CA ALA A 161 17.46 7.94 -31.04
C ALA A 161 18.98 8.07 -31.24
N THR A 162 19.77 7.11 -30.75
CA THR A 162 21.25 7.15 -30.77
C THR A 162 21.90 6.17 -31.76
N GLY A 163 21.12 5.36 -32.47
CA GLY A 163 21.58 4.42 -33.50
C GLY A 163 21.28 4.93 -34.90
#